data_AF-A0A4Y2SVF9-F1
#
_entry.id   AF-A0A4Y2SVF9-F1
#
_cell.length_a   1.000
_cell.length_b   1.000
_cell.length_c   1.000
_cell.angle_alpha   90.00
_cell.angle_beta   90.00
_cell.angle_gamma   90.00
#
_symmetry.space_group_name_H-M   'P 1'
#
loop_
_entity.id
_entity.type
_entity.pdbx_description
1 polymer ?
#
loop_
_entity_poly.entity_id
_entity_poly.type
_entity_poly.pdbx_seq_one_letter_code
_entity_poly.pdbx_strand_id
1 'polypeptide(L)'
;MFLFSVLMKYSEASLLIDEEFVINEDVPIIVMGDFNVDVERNEKAFGFLKKHFDLNMAPTNYPSTLGNSYIASTFTRNISPELLNYVCYFSYHRAILHRIATYPRTIEEFRTKELTM
;
A
#
# COMPACT_ATOMS: atom_id res chain seq x y z
N MET A 1 -11.55 11.14 6.73
CA MET A 1 -10.68 11.80 7.74
C MET A 1 -10.51 11.01 9.05
N PHE A 2 -11.47 10.21 9.50
CA PHE A 2 -11.48 9.63 10.86
C PHE A 2 -10.48 8.47 11.08
N LEU A 3 -10.45 7.45 10.22
CA LEU A 3 -9.63 6.24 10.46
C LEU A 3 -8.12 6.54 10.51
N PHE A 4 -7.60 7.30 9.54
CA PHE A 4 -6.18 7.60 9.44
C PHE A 4 -5.70 8.56 10.55
N SER A 5 -6.47 9.62 10.85
CA SER A 5 -6.13 10.53 11.95
C SER A 5 -6.18 9.85 13.32
N VAL A 6 -7.12 8.91 13.50
CA VAL A 6 -7.20 8.05 14.69
C VAL A 6 -5.98 7.13 14.75
N LEU A 7 -5.63 6.40 13.68
CA LEU A 7 -4.43 5.56 13.61
C LEU A 7 -3.15 6.35 13.95
N MET A 8 -2.98 7.54 13.37
CA MET A 8 -1.85 8.41 13.67
C MET A 8 -1.81 8.81 15.15
N LYS A 9 -2.95 9.26 15.69
CA LYS A 9 -3.05 9.70 17.09
C LYS A 9 -2.81 8.55 18.09
N TYR A 10 -3.26 7.33 17.76
CA TYR A 10 -2.98 6.14 18.56
C TYR A 10 -1.50 5.74 18.45
N SER A 11 -0.92 5.80 17.25
CA SER A 11 0.48 5.44 17.04
C SER A 11 1.49 6.37 17.73
N GLU A 12 1.23 7.68 17.72
CA GLU A 12 2.07 8.67 18.40
C GLU A 12 2.00 8.50 19.92
N ALA A 13 0.88 7.95 20.43
CA ALA A 13 0.66 7.70 21.85
C ALA A 13 1.12 6.32 22.31
N SER A 14 1.38 5.37 21.41
CA SER A 14 1.61 3.97 21.77
C SER A 14 2.92 3.42 21.25
N LEU A 15 3.84 3.15 22.18
CA LEU A 15 4.89 2.12 22.08
C LEU A 15 4.32 0.71 21.75
N LEU A 16 3.00 0.54 21.69
CA LEU A 16 2.30 -0.73 21.46
C LEU A 16 2.37 -1.25 20.02
N ILE A 17 2.68 -0.41 19.03
CA ILE A 17 2.81 -0.88 17.64
C ILE A 17 4.02 -1.81 17.51
N ASP A 18 5.12 -1.50 18.18
CA ASP A 18 6.35 -2.30 18.09
C ASP A 18 6.24 -3.64 18.84
N GLU A 19 5.43 -3.72 19.91
CA GLU A 19 5.24 -4.97 20.69
C GLU A 19 4.13 -5.88 20.13
N GLU A 20 3.02 -5.33 19.61
CA GLU A 20 1.87 -6.11 19.14
C GLU A 20 1.99 -6.52 17.67
N PHE A 21 2.75 -5.75 16.87
CA PHE A 21 3.05 -6.07 15.48
C PHE A 21 4.53 -6.44 15.35
N VAL A 22 4.89 -7.67 15.70
CA VAL A 22 6.13 -8.27 15.19
C VAL A 22 5.96 -8.49 13.69
N ILE A 23 6.21 -7.43 12.92
CA ILE A 23 6.12 -7.47 11.46
C ILE A 23 7.40 -8.14 10.96
N ASN A 24 7.27 -9.41 10.58
CA ASN A 24 8.36 -10.11 9.90
C ASN A 24 8.80 -9.28 8.69
N GLU A 25 10.10 -8.97 8.65
CA GLU A 25 10.62 -8.01 7.70
C GLU A 25 10.53 -8.43 6.25
N ASP A 26 10.41 -9.74 5.99
CA ASP A 26 10.37 -10.35 4.65
C ASP A 26 8.94 -10.53 4.12
N VAL A 27 7.93 -10.35 4.98
CA VAL A 27 6.53 -10.56 4.58
C VAL A 27 6.05 -9.40 3.72
N PRO A 28 5.49 -9.65 2.51
CA PRO A 28 4.94 -8.60 1.69
C PRO A 28 3.67 -8.01 2.32
N ILE A 29 3.59 -6.69 2.36
CA ILE A 29 2.44 -5.95 2.89
C ILE A 29 1.93 -4.99 1.83
N ILE A 30 0.61 -4.88 1.72
CA ILE A 30 -0.07 -3.86 0.94
C ILE A 30 -1.11 -3.16 1.82
N VAL A 31 -1.04 -1.83 1.86
CA VAL A 31 -2.06 -0.96 2.45
C VAL A 31 -2.61 -0.11 1.32
N MET A 32 -3.90 -0.26 1.02
CA MET A 32 -4.56 0.44 -0.07
C MET A 32 -5.94 0.91 0.36
N GLY A 33 -6.37 2.07 -0.14
CA GLY A 33 -7.68 2.59 0.16
C GLY A 33 -7.77 4.10 0.00
N ASP A 34 -8.89 4.66 0.48
CA ASP A 34 -9.15 6.10 0.49
C ASP A 34 -8.62 6.75 1.77
N PHE A 35 -7.62 7.63 1.61
CA PHE A 35 -7.01 8.40 2.69
C PHE A 35 -7.67 9.77 2.87
N ASN A 36 -8.59 10.17 1.99
CA ASN A 36 -9.28 11.47 1.98
C ASN A 36 -8.33 12.69 2.02
N VAL A 37 -7.11 12.52 1.55
CA VAL A 37 -6.08 13.54 1.54
C VAL A 37 -5.26 13.37 0.28
N ASP A 38 -4.99 14.49 -0.39
CA ASP A 38 -4.17 14.44 -1.58
C ASP A 38 -2.74 14.01 -1.20
N VAL A 39 -2.16 13.11 -1.99
CA VAL A 39 -0.83 12.54 -1.76
C VAL A 39 0.21 13.64 -1.53
N GLU A 40 0.18 14.69 -2.34
CA GLU A 40 1.14 15.81 -2.23
C GLU A 40 1.01 16.60 -0.93
N ARG A 41 -0.08 16.43 -0.19
CA ARG A 41 -0.43 17.25 0.98
C ARG A 41 -0.24 16.53 2.30
N ASN A 42 0.27 15.29 2.32
CA ASN A 42 0.34 14.51 3.57
C ASN A 42 1.67 13.79 3.80
N GLU A 43 2.78 14.52 3.73
CA GLU A 43 4.11 13.99 4.03
C GLU A 43 4.22 13.37 5.43
N LYS A 44 3.56 13.93 6.44
CA LYS A 44 3.62 13.41 7.82
C LYS A 44 3.05 12.01 7.93
N ALA A 45 1.88 11.78 7.33
CA ALA A 45 1.23 10.48 7.25
C ALA A 45 2.14 9.42 6.61
N PHE A 46 2.75 9.79 5.48
CA PHE A 46 3.52 8.85 4.69
C PHE A 46 4.90 8.61 5.29
N GLY A 47 5.50 9.64 5.90
CA GLY A 47 6.70 9.52 6.71
C GLY A 47 6.48 8.59 7.90
N PHE A 48 5.30 8.62 8.53
CA PHE A 48 4.94 7.68 9.59
C PHE A 48 4.85 6.23 9.08
N LEU A 49 4.12 5.99 7.98
CA LEU A 49 4.00 4.65 7.37
C LEU A 49 5.38 4.11 6.97
N LYS A 50 6.25 4.96 6.42
CA LYS A 50 7.62 4.58 6.06
C LYS A 50 8.47 4.28 7.30
N LYS A 51 8.41 5.11 8.33
CA LYS A 51 9.23 4.97 9.53
C LYS A 51 8.87 3.75 10.37
N HIS A 52 7.58 3.47 10.54
CA HIS A 52 7.10 2.43 11.46
C HIS A 52 6.78 1.10 10.80
N PHE A 53 6.51 1.08 9.50
CA PHE A 53 6.08 -0.12 8.78
C PHE A 53 6.96 -0.45 7.55
N ASP A 54 7.98 0.37 7.27
CA ASP A 54 8.80 0.32 6.05
C ASP A 54 7.97 0.29 4.75
N LEU A 55 6.81 0.95 4.77
CA LEU A 55 5.93 1.00 3.61
C LEU A 55 6.34 2.12 2.66
N ASN A 56 6.55 1.77 1.40
CA ASN A 56 6.79 2.71 0.31
C ASN A 56 5.50 2.98 -0.45
N MET A 57 5.24 4.23 -0.82
CA MET A 57 4.11 4.55 -1.68
C MET A 57 4.34 3.97 -3.08
N ALA A 58 3.36 3.21 -3.58
CA ALA A 58 3.33 2.80 -4.97
C ALA A 58 2.90 4.00 -5.84
N PRO A 59 3.68 4.34 -6.88
CA PRO A 59 3.38 5.51 -7.71
C PRO A 59 2.07 5.31 -8.46
N THR A 60 1.24 6.35 -8.48
CA THR A 60 0.04 6.43 -9.31
C THR A 60 0.12 7.67 -10.20
N ASN A 61 -0.30 7.51 -11.44
CA ASN A 61 -0.17 8.50 -12.51
C ASN A 61 -1.55 8.94 -13.03
N TYR A 62 -2.62 8.55 -12.33
CA TYR A 62 -3.99 8.91 -12.66
C TYR A 62 -4.77 9.29 -11.39
N PRO A 63 -5.68 10.27 -11.48
CA PRO A 63 -6.43 10.70 -10.31
C PRO A 63 -7.40 9.62 -9.85
N SER A 64 -7.55 9.50 -8.53
CA SER A 64 -8.44 8.54 -7.87
C SER A 64 -9.92 8.93 -7.86
N THR A 65 -10.28 10.13 -8.30
CA THR A 65 -11.68 10.60 -8.34
C THR A 65 -12.01 11.33 -9.63
N LEU A 66 -13.30 11.38 -10.01
CA LEU A 66 -13.77 12.13 -11.18
C LEU A 66 -13.45 13.64 -11.08
N GLY A 67 -13.31 14.18 -9.87
CA GLY A 67 -12.86 15.56 -9.62
C GLY A 67 -11.34 15.77 -9.67
N ASN A 68 -10.59 14.83 -10.24
CA ASN A 68 -9.14 14.89 -10.44
C ASN A 68 -8.30 14.98 -9.15
N SER A 69 -8.78 14.42 -8.03
CA SER A 69 -8.01 14.33 -6.78
C SER A 69 -7.29 12.99 -6.60
N TYR A 70 -6.19 12.99 -5.85
CA TYR A 70 -5.37 11.81 -5.53
C TYR A 70 -5.53 11.41 -4.06
N ILE A 71 -6.75 11.05 -3.67
CA ILE A 71 -7.09 10.68 -2.29
C ILE A 71 -7.05 9.17 -2.01
N ALA A 72 -7.09 8.33 -3.05
CA ALA A 72 -6.80 6.91 -2.91
C ALA A 72 -5.33 6.65 -3.17
N SER A 73 -4.67 5.96 -2.24
CA SER A 73 -3.23 5.69 -2.27
C SER A 73 -2.94 4.24 -1.97
N THR A 74 -1.77 3.77 -2.40
CA THR A 74 -1.28 2.42 -2.16
C THR A 74 0.12 2.49 -1.58
N PHE A 75 0.34 1.76 -0.51
CA PHE A 75 1.62 1.63 0.18
C PHE A 75 2.00 0.16 0.27
N THR A 76 3.28 -0.13 0.09
CA THR A 76 3.77 -1.50 -0.12
C THR A 76 5.11 -1.73 0.55
N ARG A 77 5.31 -2.96 1.03
CA ARG A 77 6.59 -3.49 1.50
C ARG A 77 6.82 -4.84 0.84
N ASN A 78 8.04 -5.09 0.37
CA ASN A 78 8.48 -6.34 -0.30
C ASN A 78 7.60 -6.81 -1.46
N ILE A 79 6.86 -5.90 -2.07
CA ILE A 79 6.03 -6.17 -3.24
C ILE A 79 5.95 -4.91 -4.09
N SER A 80 5.90 -5.08 -5.40
CA SER A 80 5.80 -3.97 -6.35
C SER A 80 4.63 -4.26 -7.29
N PRO A 81 3.39 -3.97 -6.86
CA PRO A 81 2.23 -4.14 -7.72
C PRO A 81 2.28 -3.11 -8.85
N GLU A 82 1.77 -3.51 -10.00
CA GLU A 82 1.43 -2.56 -11.04
C GLU A 82 0.03 -2.01 -10.80
N LEU A 83 -0.09 -0.69 -10.77
CA LEU A 83 -1.37 -0.02 -10.54
C LEU A 83 -2.04 0.30 -11.87
N LEU A 84 -3.10 -0.45 -12.20
CA LEU A 84 -3.87 -0.28 -13.42
C LEU A 84 -5.07 0.65 -13.18
N ASN A 85 -5.23 1.63 -14.08
CA ASN A 85 -6.38 2.52 -14.08
C ASN A 85 -7.62 1.74 -14.53
N TYR A 86 -8.56 1.51 -13.61
CA TYR A 86 -9.84 0.90 -13.93
C TYR A 86 -10.93 1.97 -13.91
N VAL A 87 -11.54 2.20 -15.08
CA VAL A 87 -12.66 3.13 -15.22
C VAL A 87 -13.94 2.44 -14.74
N CYS A 88 -14.41 2.83 -13.56
CA CYS A 88 -15.71 2.41 -13.04
C CYS A 88 -16.75 3.53 -13.22
N TYR A 89 -17.87 3.21 -13.88
CA TYR A 89 -18.95 4.17 -14.14
C TYR A 89 -19.98 4.27 -12.99
N PHE A 90 -19.90 3.37 -12.01
CA PHE A 90 -20.85 3.29 -10.89
C PHE A 90 -20.35 3.98 -9.61
N SER A 91 -19.19 4.65 -9.65
CA SER A 91 -18.60 5.33 -8.50
C SER A 91 -17.97 6.67 -8.89
N TYR A 92 -17.97 7.62 -7.96
CA TYR A 92 -17.21 8.86 -8.08
C TYR A 92 -15.69 8.64 -7.91
N HIS A 93 -15.31 7.60 -7.18
CA HIS A 93 -13.91 7.16 -7.09
C HIS A 93 -13.59 6.26 -8.27
N ARG A 94 -12.41 6.41 -8.87
CA ARG A 94 -11.85 5.46 -9.82
C ARG A 94 -11.23 4.30 -9.04
N ALA A 95 -11.60 3.07 -9.37
CA ALA A 95 -10.97 1.92 -8.74
C ALA A 95 -9.51 1.82 -9.19
N ILE A 96 -8.62 1.53 -8.25
CA ILE A 96 -7.22 1.22 -8.53
C ILE A 96 -7.12 -0.30 -8.55
N LEU A 97 -6.72 -0.87 -9.69
CA LEU A 97 -6.56 -2.31 -9.84
C LEU A 97 -5.09 -2.69 -9.63
N HIS A 98 -4.81 -3.46 -8.60
CA HIS A 98 -3.45 -3.91 -8.26
C HIS A 98 -3.15 -5.24 -8.95
N ARG A 99 -2.25 -5.22 -9.94
CA ARG A 99 -1.71 -6.43 -10.53
C ARG A 99 -0.48 -6.89 -9.74
N ILE A 100 -0.64 -8.00 -9.03
CA ILE A 100 0.41 -8.60 -8.19
C ILE A 100 0.90 -9.90 -8.84
N ALA A 101 2.20 -10.03 -9.02
CA ALA A 101 2.83 -11.29 -9.44
C ALA A 101 3.27 -12.09 -8.21
N THR A 102 2.81 -13.35 -8.08
CA THR A 102 3.04 -14.21 -6.91
C THR A 102 3.91 -15.45 -7.22
N TYR A 103 4.29 -15.67 -8.48
CA TYR A 103 5.03 -16.84 -8.93
C TYR A 103 6.49 -16.52 -9.27
N PRO A 104 7.39 -17.52 -9.27
CA PRO A 104 8.75 -17.31 -9.74
C PRO A 104 8.71 -16.88 -11.21
N ARG A 105 9.41 -15.81 -11.55
CA ARG A 105 9.33 -15.23 -12.90
C ARG A 105 10.14 -16.04 -13.92
N THR A 106 10.93 -17.01 -13.46
CA THR A 106 11.72 -17.88 -14.34
C THR A 106 11.41 -19.36 -14.12
N ILE A 107 11.42 -20.13 -15.21
CA ILE A 107 11.30 -21.60 -15.21
C ILE A 107 12.38 -22.24 -14.31
N GLU A 108 13.53 -21.59 -14.17
CA GLU A 108 14.63 -22.02 -13.30
C GLU A 108 14.24 -21.98 -11.82
N GLU A 109 13.62 -20.90 -11.33
CA GLU A 109 13.20 -20.81 -9.93
C GLU A 109 12.08 -21.83 -9.58
N PHE A 110 11.24 -22.19 -10.55
CA PHE A 110 10.23 -23.24 -10.37
C PHE A 110 10.87 -24.63 -10.24
N ARG A 111 11.89 -24.92 -11.07
CA ARG A 111 12.64 -26.20 -11.02
C ARG A 111 13.44 -26.36 -9.73
N THR A 112 14.03 -25.29 -9.21
CA THR A 112 14.79 -25.35 -7.95
C THR A 112 13.91 -25.66 -6.75
N LYS A 113 12.65 -25.21 -6.73
CA LYS A 113 11.67 -25.53 -5.68
C LYS A 113 11.16 -26.96 -5.72
N GLU A 114 10.97 -27.54 -6.91
CA GLU A 114 10.59 -28.97 -7.01
C GLU A 114 11.73 -29.92 -6.63
N LEU A 115 13.00 -29.52 -6.83
CA LEU A 115 14.17 -30.34 -6.49
C LEU A 115 14.58 -30.29 -5.01
N THR A 116 13.93 -29.43 -4.21
CA THR A 116 14.19 -29.28 -2.77
C THR A 116 13.04 -29.74 -1.87
N MET A 117 11.97 -30.32 -2.45
CA MET A 117 10.93 -31.09 -1.77
C MET A 117 11.18 -32.59 -1.93
#